data_AF-A0A9E1CP24-F1
#
_entry.id   AF-A0A9E1CP24-F1
#
_cell.length_a   1.000
_cell.length_b   1.000
_cell.length_c   1.000
_cell.angle_alpha   90.00
_cell.angle_beta   90.00
_cell.angle_gamma   90.00
#
_symmetry.space_group_name_H-M   'P 1'
#
loop_
_entity.id
_entity.type
_entity.pdbx_description
1 polymer ?
#
loop_
_entity_poly.entity_id
_entity_poly.type
_entity_poly.pdbx_seq_one_letter_code
_entity_poly.pdbx_strand_id
1 'polypeptide(L)'
;MKRIKMMCFLLALLGLLSACSAHSVDAEEQSAPTWQSRYDLGVRYLSDGRYEEAILAFTAAIEIDPKNAQAYEQRGDAYWELAQSAQGSEQTDAYRSAAEDYESAMQWGSETDELYRRAADAYYGAQDYEKAESYYEKLLEKDEDVLARLIECSRALGTGKELAKRLQARYLET
;
A
#
# COMPACT_ATOMS: atom_id res chain seq x y z
N MET A 1 -62.87 0.51 -47.54
CA MET A 1 -61.87 -0.59 -47.40
C MET A 1 -60.41 -0.13 -47.27
N LYS A 2 -59.96 0.96 -47.93
CA LYS A 2 -58.56 1.44 -47.79
C LYS A 2 -58.25 2.13 -46.45
N ARG A 3 -59.21 2.83 -45.82
CA ARG A 3 -59.01 3.49 -44.51
C ARG A 3 -58.98 2.53 -43.30
N ILE A 4 -59.67 1.39 -43.39
CA ILE A 4 -59.65 0.35 -42.34
C ILE A 4 -58.32 -0.41 -42.35
N LYS A 5 -57.76 -0.72 -43.53
CA LYS A 5 -56.41 -1.30 -43.65
C LYS A 5 -55.30 -0.35 -43.18
N MET A 6 -55.44 0.96 -43.37
CA MET A 6 -54.46 1.97 -42.92
C MET A 6 -54.53 2.21 -41.40
N MET A 7 -55.70 2.08 -40.78
CA MET A 7 -55.87 2.19 -39.32
C MET A 7 -55.35 0.95 -38.58
N CYS A 8 -55.50 -0.25 -39.15
CA CYS A 8 -54.86 -1.46 -38.63
C CYS A 8 -53.32 -1.42 -38.76
N PHE A 9 -52.80 -0.75 -39.79
CA PHE A 9 -51.35 -0.57 -39.97
C PHE A 9 -50.75 0.43 -38.95
N LEU A 10 -51.52 1.46 -38.58
CA LEU A 10 -51.13 2.42 -37.53
C LEU A 10 -51.21 1.85 -36.11
N LEU A 11 -52.18 0.96 -35.84
CA LEU A 11 -52.26 0.26 -34.55
C LEU A 11 -51.21 -0.85 -34.40
N ALA A 12 -50.74 -1.45 -35.50
CA ALA A 12 -49.62 -2.40 -35.48
C ALA A 12 -48.26 -1.73 -35.22
N LEU A 13 -48.10 -0.44 -35.53
CA LEU A 13 -46.88 0.34 -35.24
C LEU A 13 -46.81 0.82 -33.77
N LEU A 14 -47.96 1.02 -33.11
CA LEU A 14 -48.03 1.33 -31.67
C LEU A 14 -47.88 0.10 -30.77
N GLY A 15 -48.01 -1.12 -31.30
CA GLY A 15 -47.82 -2.37 -30.58
C GLY A 15 -46.38 -2.90 -30.51
N LEU A 16 -45.42 -2.24 -31.18
CA LEU A 16 -44.00 -2.63 -31.18
C LEU A 16 -43.13 -1.84 -30.19
N LEU A 17 -43.71 -0.91 -29.41
CA LEU A 17 -43.00 -0.14 -28.38
C LEU A 17 -43.13 -0.72 -26.96
N SER A 18 -43.74 -1.90 -26.80
CA SER A 18 -43.97 -2.52 -25.47
C SER A 18 -43.57 -3.99 -25.42
N ALA A 19 -42.42 -4.33 -26.02
CA ALA A 19 -41.81 -5.65 -25.85
C ALA A 19 -40.27 -5.60 -25.70
N CYS A 20 -39.72 -4.46 -25.30
CA CYS A 20 -38.57 -4.47 -24.41
C CYS A 20 -39.13 -4.36 -22.99
N SER A 21 -39.42 -5.49 -22.35
CA SER A 21 -38.98 -5.62 -20.96
C SER A 21 -37.46 -5.66 -21.01
N ALA A 22 -36.86 -4.50 -21.30
CA ALA A 22 -35.53 -4.25 -20.85
C ALA A 22 -35.61 -4.50 -19.36
N HIS A 23 -34.96 -5.57 -18.90
CA HIS A 23 -34.31 -5.50 -17.61
C HIS A 23 -33.72 -4.08 -17.58
N SER A 24 -34.28 -3.20 -16.76
CA SER A 24 -33.40 -2.34 -16.02
C SER A 24 -32.53 -3.34 -15.25
N VAL A 25 -31.44 -3.79 -15.89
CA VAL A 25 -30.14 -3.64 -15.24
C VAL A 25 -30.19 -2.19 -14.85
N ASP A 26 -30.62 -1.97 -13.60
CA ASP A 26 -30.45 -0.72 -12.92
C ASP A 26 -29.05 -0.32 -13.33
N ALA A 27 -28.94 0.77 -14.10
CA ALA A 27 -27.67 1.36 -14.36
C ALA A 27 -27.13 1.58 -12.96
N GLU A 28 -26.22 0.69 -12.52
CA GLU A 28 -25.52 0.86 -11.26
C GLU A 28 -25.05 2.28 -11.36
N GLU A 29 -25.64 3.13 -10.52
CA GLU A 29 -25.21 4.49 -10.34
C GLU A 29 -23.79 4.31 -9.86
N GLN A 30 -22.85 4.35 -10.81
CA GLN A 30 -21.47 4.01 -10.60
C GLN A 30 -20.91 5.22 -9.88
N SER A 31 -21.24 5.29 -8.59
CA SER A 31 -20.80 6.32 -7.67
C SER A 31 -19.29 6.38 -7.80
N ALA A 32 -18.74 7.59 -7.88
CA ALA A 32 -17.31 7.77 -7.94
C ALA A 32 -16.64 6.88 -6.86
N PRO A 33 -15.60 6.13 -7.21
CA PRO A 33 -15.03 5.15 -6.30
C PRO A 33 -14.56 5.84 -5.03
N THR A 34 -14.89 5.26 -3.88
CA THR A 34 -14.44 5.73 -2.58
C THR A 34 -12.99 5.28 -2.32
N TRP A 35 -12.30 5.92 -1.38
CA TRP A 35 -10.98 5.44 -0.94
C TRP A 35 -11.08 3.98 -0.47
N GLN A 36 -12.16 3.59 0.21
CA GLN A 36 -12.38 2.24 0.71
C GLN A 36 -12.46 1.23 -0.43
N SER A 37 -13.22 1.55 -1.49
CA SER A 37 -13.31 0.66 -2.66
C SER A 37 -11.96 0.50 -3.37
N ARG A 38 -11.14 1.56 -3.43
CA ARG A 38 -9.78 1.49 -3.99
C ARG A 38 -8.82 0.72 -3.08
N TYR A 39 -8.93 0.91 -1.78
CA TYR A 39 -8.18 0.19 -0.77
C TYR A 39 -8.49 -1.32 -0.83
N ASP A 40 -9.76 -1.71 -0.84
CA ASP A 40 -10.19 -3.10 -0.92
C ASP A 40 -9.72 -3.78 -2.21
N LEU A 41 -9.68 -3.02 -3.32
CA LEU A 41 -9.10 -3.50 -4.57
C LEU A 41 -7.59 -3.73 -4.45
N GLY A 42 -6.88 -2.82 -3.80
CA GLY A 42 -5.45 -2.98 -3.51
C GLY A 42 -5.16 -4.20 -2.67
N VAL A 43 -5.94 -4.45 -1.62
CA VAL A 43 -5.83 -5.64 -0.77
C VAL A 43 -5.98 -6.92 -1.60
N ARG A 44 -6.94 -6.96 -2.54
CA ARG A 44 -7.14 -8.12 -3.43
C ARG A 44 -5.92 -8.34 -4.33
N TYR A 45 -5.42 -7.29 -4.98
CA TYR A 45 -4.24 -7.41 -5.82
C TYR A 45 -3.00 -7.83 -5.03
N LEU A 46 -2.81 -7.30 -3.83
CA LEU A 46 -1.72 -7.71 -2.95
C LEU A 46 -1.82 -9.19 -2.60
N SER A 47 -3.01 -9.67 -2.23
CA SER A 47 -3.22 -11.10 -1.94
C SER A 47 -3.03 -12.02 -3.16
N ASP A 48 -3.25 -11.50 -4.36
CA ASP A 48 -3.04 -12.21 -5.62
C ASP A 48 -1.57 -12.18 -6.09
N GLY A 49 -0.67 -11.50 -5.36
CA GLY A 49 0.73 -11.33 -5.74
C GLY A 49 0.95 -10.30 -6.86
N ARG A 50 -0.06 -9.47 -7.14
CA ARG A 50 -0.07 -8.45 -8.21
C ARG A 50 0.33 -7.09 -7.62
N TYR A 51 1.60 -6.97 -7.29
CA TYR A 51 2.10 -5.89 -6.43
C TYR A 51 1.99 -4.52 -7.10
N GLU A 52 2.28 -4.40 -8.39
CA GLU A 52 2.17 -3.15 -9.13
C GLU A 52 0.72 -2.65 -9.21
N GLU A 53 -0.23 -3.55 -9.47
CA GLU A 53 -1.66 -3.17 -9.44
C GLU A 53 -2.14 -2.83 -8.04
N ALA A 54 -1.62 -3.50 -7.00
CA ALA A 54 -1.90 -3.15 -5.61
C ALA A 54 -1.41 -1.73 -5.29
N ILE A 55 -0.17 -1.41 -5.69
CA ILE A 55 0.43 -0.08 -5.54
C ILE A 55 -0.44 1.00 -6.19
N LEU A 56 -0.91 0.77 -7.42
CA LEU A 56 -1.79 1.71 -8.12
C LEU A 56 -3.14 1.89 -7.41
N ALA A 57 -3.73 0.80 -6.92
CA ALA A 57 -5.01 0.85 -6.21
C ALA A 57 -4.90 1.58 -4.86
N PHE A 58 -3.86 1.30 -4.06
CA PHE A 58 -3.60 2.02 -2.82
C PHE A 58 -3.25 3.48 -3.06
N THR A 59 -2.49 3.79 -4.13
CA THR A 59 -2.23 5.18 -4.52
C THR A 59 -3.52 5.94 -4.80
N ALA A 60 -4.45 5.33 -5.54
CA ALA A 60 -5.77 5.93 -5.76
C ALA A 60 -6.58 6.10 -4.45
N ALA A 61 -6.42 5.20 -3.47
CA ALA A 61 -7.04 5.37 -2.16
C ALA A 61 -6.44 6.57 -1.40
N ILE A 62 -5.12 6.72 -1.43
CA ILE A 62 -4.37 7.83 -0.81
C ILE A 62 -4.70 9.16 -1.48
N GLU A 63 -4.88 9.20 -2.81
CA GLU A 63 -5.31 10.42 -3.52
C GLU A 63 -6.70 10.91 -3.06
N ILE A 64 -7.60 9.99 -2.71
CA ILE A 64 -8.94 10.32 -2.22
C ILE A 64 -8.92 10.68 -0.73
N ASP A 65 -8.15 9.94 0.09
CA ASP A 65 -7.92 10.23 1.50
C ASP A 65 -6.41 10.24 1.83
N PRO A 66 -5.76 11.42 1.77
CA PRO A 66 -4.31 11.55 1.98
C PRO A 66 -3.83 11.25 3.39
N LYS A 67 -4.73 11.03 4.35
CA LYS A 67 -4.42 10.73 5.76
C LYS A 67 -4.72 9.27 6.11
N ASN A 68 -5.01 8.44 5.13
CA ASN A 68 -5.31 7.03 5.37
C ASN A 68 -4.04 6.24 5.69
N ALA A 69 -3.72 6.14 6.99
CA ALA A 69 -2.55 5.40 7.47
C ALA A 69 -2.50 3.96 6.96
N GLN A 70 -3.65 3.27 6.92
CA GLN A 70 -3.76 1.87 6.50
C GLN A 70 -3.47 1.71 5.00
N ALA A 71 -3.83 2.69 4.16
CA ALA A 71 -3.51 2.66 2.74
C ALA A 71 -2.01 2.85 2.47
N TYR A 72 -1.34 3.71 3.25
CA TYR A 72 0.13 3.82 3.20
C TYR A 72 0.79 2.53 3.65
N GLU A 73 0.39 1.98 4.81
CA GLU A 73 0.97 0.74 5.33
C GLU A 73 0.88 -0.41 4.31
N GLN A 74 -0.28 -0.59 3.68
CA GLN A 74 -0.49 -1.66 2.71
C GLN A 74 0.20 -1.40 1.37
N ARG A 75 0.38 -0.14 0.97
CA ARG A 75 1.21 0.19 -0.19
C ARG A 75 2.68 -0.06 0.10
N GLY A 76 3.12 0.20 1.34
CA GLY A 76 4.44 -0.17 1.83
C GLY A 76 4.66 -1.68 1.76
N ASP A 77 3.69 -2.48 2.21
CA ASP A 77 3.72 -3.94 2.11
C ASP A 77 3.79 -4.40 0.64
N ALA A 78 3.04 -3.75 -0.27
CA ALA A 78 3.11 -4.05 -1.71
C ALA A 78 4.48 -3.71 -2.33
N TYR A 79 5.08 -2.57 -1.98
CA TYR A 79 6.44 -2.22 -2.41
C TYR A 79 7.50 -3.17 -1.83
N TRP A 80 7.34 -3.60 -0.58
CA TRP A 80 8.22 -4.58 0.04
C TRP A 80 8.20 -5.89 -0.75
N GLU A 81 7.03 -6.42 -1.06
CA GLU A 81 6.90 -7.65 -1.83
C GLU A 81 7.44 -7.51 -3.26
N LEU A 82 7.21 -6.36 -3.90
CA LEU A 82 7.81 -6.04 -5.18
C LEU A 82 9.35 -6.09 -5.10
N ALA A 83 9.93 -5.49 -4.06
CA ALA A 83 11.37 -5.48 -3.84
C ALA A 83 11.95 -6.90 -3.66
N GLN A 84 11.22 -7.82 -3.03
CA GLN A 84 11.65 -9.21 -2.87
C GLN A 84 11.79 -9.95 -4.22
N SER A 85 10.99 -9.56 -5.22
CA SER A 85 11.03 -10.14 -6.57
C SER A 85 11.96 -9.40 -7.54
N ALA A 86 12.25 -8.13 -7.27
CA ALA A 86 13.11 -7.27 -8.07
C ALA A 86 14.61 -7.55 -7.86
N GLN A 87 15.47 -6.94 -8.68
CA GLN A 87 16.92 -7.04 -8.58
C GLN A 87 17.61 -5.69 -8.87
N GLY A 88 18.82 -5.52 -8.33
CA GLY A 88 19.63 -4.33 -8.59
C GLY A 88 19.00 -3.05 -8.06
N SER A 89 19.03 -1.98 -8.86
CA SER A 89 18.54 -0.67 -8.43
C SER A 89 17.03 -0.64 -8.20
N GLU A 90 16.25 -1.39 -8.98
CA GLU A 90 14.80 -1.47 -8.82
C GLU A 90 14.40 -2.04 -7.46
N GLN A 91 15.16 -3.05 -6.99
CA GLN A 91 14.97 -3.60 -5.65
C GLN A 91 15.24 -2.57 -4.56
N THR A 92 16.35 -1.83 -4.64
CA THR A 92 16.67 -0.81 -3.63
C THR A 92 15.68 0.36 -3.65
N ASP A 93 15.17 0.72 -4.83
CA ASP A 93 14.17 1.78 -4.97
C ASP A 93 12.82 1.35 -4.40
N ALA A 94 12.38 0.13 -4.66
CA ALA A 94 11.15 -0.42 -4.09
C ALA A 94 11.21 -0.51 -2.55
N TYR A 95 12.35 -0.97 -1.98
CA TYR A 95 12.54 -0.93 -0.53
C TYR A 95 12.50 0.49 0.04
N ARG A 96 13.06 1.49 -0.67
CA ARG A 96 12.99 2.89 -0.26
C ARG A 96 11.55 3.40 -0.22
N SER A 97 10.77 3.11 -1.27
CA SER A 97 9.35 3.46 -1.32
C SER A 97 8.55 2.78 -0.21
N ALA A 98 8.83 1.51 0.09
CA ALA A 98 8.21 0.81 1.22
C ALA A 98 8.47 1.53 2.54
N ALA A 99 9.73 1.89 2.80
CA ALA A 99 10.12 2.58 4.02
C ALA A 99 9.42 3.94 4.19
N GLU A 100 9.36 4.74 3.12
CA GLU A 100 8.68 6.06 3.11
C GLU A 100 7.17 5.95 3.34
N ASP A 101 6.53 4.90 2.83
CA ASP A 101 5.13 4.63 3.08
C ASP A 101 4.89 4.21 4.54
N TYR A 102 5.78 3.41 5.13
CA TYR A 102 5.71 3.11 6.56
C TYR A 102 5.89 4.35 7.43
N GLU A 103 6.81 5.26 7.09
CA GLU A 103 6.94 6.57 7.78
C GLU A 103 5.64 7.39 7.67
N SER A 104 5.01 7.38 6.49
CA SER A 104 3.73 8.08 6.26
C SER A 104 2.59 7.47 7.08
N ALA A 105 2.53 6.15 7.20
CA ALA A 105 1.57 5.46 8.05
C ALA A 105 1.75 5.82 9.53
N MET A 106 3.00 5.90 10.03
CA MET A 106 3.29 6.39 11.39
C MET A 106 2.81 7.83 11.59
N GLN A 107 3.11 8.71 10.63
CA GLN A 107 2.70 10.11 10.69
C GLN A 107 1.18 10.27 10.85
N TRP A 108 0.40 9.39 10.23
CA TRP A 108 -1.07 9.44 10.26
C TRP A 108 -1.71 8.57 11.33
N GLY A 109 -0.92 7.99 12.24
CA GLY A 109 -1.41 7.39 13.49
C GLY A 109 -1.27 5.87 13.63
N SER A 110 -0.63 5.18 12.68
CA SER A 110 -0.22 3.78 12.86
C SER A 110 1.16 3.74 13.53
N GLU A 111 1.25 3.91 14.85
CA GLU A 111 2.53 3.87 15.57
C GLU A 111 2.66 2.54 16.33
N THR A 112 3.31 1.57 15.72
CA THR A 112 3.53 0.24 16.32
C THR A 112 4.99 -0.19 16.17
N ASP A 113 5.51 -0.96 17.14
CA ASP A 113 6.88 -1.50 17.08
C ASP A 113 7.11 -2.35 15.80
N GLU A 114 6.05 -3.01 15.32
CA GLU A 114 6.08 -3.73 14.04
C GLU A 114 6.32 -2.78 12.86
N LEU A 115 5.63 -1.64 12.80
CA LEU A 115 5.83 -0.69 11.72
C LEU A 115 7.22 -0.04 11.77
N TYR A 116 7.75 0.24 12.98
CA TYR A 116 9.15 0.66 13.15
C TYR A 116 10.12 -0.39 12.61
N ARG A 117 9.84 -1.68 12.86
CA ARG A 117 10.69 -2.79 12.38
C ARG A 117 10.64 -2.88 10.85
N ARG A 118 9.45 -2.84 10.26
CA ARG A 118 9.26 -2.85 8.80
C ARG A 118 9.95 -1.67 8.12
N ALA A 119 9.88 -0.47 8.70
CA ALA A 119 10.62 0.69 8.20
C ALA A 119 12.14 0.50 8.30
N ALA A 120 12.64 -0.04 9.42
CA ALA A 120 14.06 -0.32 9.61
C ALA A 120 14.59 -1.35 8.59
N ASP A 121 13.87 -2.46 8.42
CA ASP A 121 14.19 -3.51 7.47
C ASP A 121 14.12 -3.00 6.03
N ALA A 122 13.14 -2.15 5.70
CA ALA A 122 13.01 -1.55 4.38
C ALA A 122 14.14 -0.56 4.10
N TYR A 123 14.52 0.29 5.05
CA TYR A 123 15.69 1.15 4.89
C TYR A 123 17.00 0.35 4.77
N TYR A 124 17.12 -0.76 5.50
CA TYR A 124 18.24 -1.67 5.35
C TYR A 124 18.30 -2.25 3.93
N GLY A 125 17.17 -2.73 3.40
CA GLY A 125 17.05 -3.23 2.02
C GLY A 125 17.34 -2.16 0.97
N ALA A 126 16.98 -0.91 1.25
CA ALA A 126 17.29 0.27 0.43
C ALA A 126 18.75 0.74 0.54
N GLN A 127 19.56 0.07 1.38
CA GLN A 127 20.95 0.42 1.73
C GLN A 127 21.09 1.81 2.38
N ASP A 128 20.01 2.35 2.92
CA ASP A 128 20.00 3.56 3.74
C ASP A 128 20.28 3.18 5.19
N TYR A 129 21.52 2.75 5.44
CA TYR A 129 21.93 2.21 6.74
C TYR A 129 21.86 3.25 7.86
N GLU A 130 21.93 4.54 7.54
CA GLU A 130 21.82 5.63 8.51
C GLU A 130 20.41 5.70 9.08
N LYS A 131 19.38 5.69 8.21
CA LYS A 131 18.00 5.60 8.65
C LYS A 131 17.69 4.27 9.31
N ALA A 132 18.15 3.15 8.72
CA ALA A 132 17.93 1.83 9.29
C ALA A 132 18.46 1.73 10.73
N GLU A 133 19.70 2.19 10.99
CA GLU A 133 20.30 2.23 12.32
C GLU A 133 19.43 3.02 13.31
N SER A 134 18.98 4.22 12.92
CA SER A 134 18.09 5.05 13.74
C SER A 134 16.77 4.37 14.11
N TYR A 135 16.15 3.64 13.18
CA TYR A 135 14.91 2.91 13.46
C TYR A 135 15.14 1.67 14.33
N TYR A 136 16.20 0.89 14.09
CA TYR A 136 16.54 -0.26 14.95
C TYR A 136 16.87 0.17 16.39
N GLU A 137 17.52 1.33 16.58
CA GLU A 137 17.83 1.85 17.92
C GLU A 137 16.58 2.11 18.76
N LYS A 138 15.46 2.51 18.14
CA LYS A 138 14.18 2.71 18.84
C LYS A 138 13.57 1.41 19.35
N LEU A 139 13.94 0.27 18.76
CA LEU A 139 13.40 -1.04 19.09
C LEU A 139 14.30 -1.82 20.06
N LEU A 140 15.57 -1.45 20.16
CA LEU A 140 16.59 -2.23 20.87
C LEU A 140 16.25 -2.55 22.34
N GLU A 141 15.52 -1.67 23.03
CA GLU A 141 15.10 -1.93 24.43
C GLU A 141 14.03 -3.03 24.54
N LYS A 142 13.27 -3.26 23.47
CA LYS A 142 12.10 -4.14 23.44
C LYS A 142 12.35 -5.43 22.68
N ASP A 143 13.30 -5.39 21.75
CA ASP A 143 13.59 -6.45 20.81
C ASP A 143 15.11 -6.57 20.63
N GLU A 144 15.71 -7.55 21.29
CA GLU A 144 17.14 -7.81 21.18
C GLU A 144 17.53 -8.39 19.81
N ASP A 145 16.57 -8.92 19.04
CA ASP A 145 16.83 -9.53 17.74
C ASP A 145 17.27 -8.48 16.70
N VAL A 146 16.94 -7.20 16.92
CA VAL A 146 17.37 -6.08 16.07
C VAL A 146 18.86 -5.75 16.23
N LEU A 147 19.53 -6.23 17.28
CA LEU A 147 20.95 -5.93 17.54
C LEU A 147 21.85 -6.41 16.39
N ALA A 148 21.54 -7.57 15.80
CA ALA A 148 22.30 -8.10 14.68
C ALA A 148 22.26 -7.14 13.48
N ARG A 149 21.06 -6.64 13.14
CA ARG A 149 20.86 -5.66 12.06
C ARG A 149 21.53 -4.32 12.35
N LEU A 150 21.46 -3.85 13.58
CA LEU A 150 22.10 -2.62 14.03
C LEU A 150 23.63 -2.69 13.84
N ILE A 151 24.25 -3.81 14.22
CA ILE A 151 25.69 -4.04 14.01
C ILE A 151 26.05 -4.07 12.53
N GLU A 152 25.21 -4.66 11.68
CA GLU A 152 25.43 -4.67 10.23
C GLU A 152 25.38 -3.26 9.64
N CYS A 153 24.40 -2.44 10.03
CA CYS A 153 24.31 -1.04 9.61
C CYS A 153 25.55 -0.25 10.01
N SER A 154 25.96 -0.31 11.28
CA SER A 154 27.14 0.42 11.75
C SER A 154 28.43 -0.10 11.13
N ARG A 155 28.51 -1.38 10.73
CA ARG A 155 29.64 -1.90 9.95
C ARG A 155 29.67 -1.28 8.56
N ALA A 156 28.53 -1.20 7.88
CA ALA A 156 28.43 -0.59 6.56
C ALA A 156 28.80 0.90 6.58
N LEU A 157 28.44 1.61 7.65
CA LEU A 157 28.75 3.03 7.86
C LEU A 157 30.18 3.28 8.40
N GLY A 158 30.86 2.24 8.89
CA GLY A 158 32.15 2.39 9.56
C GLY A 158 32.07 2.99 10.97
N THR A 159 30.89 3.03 11.59
CA THR A 159 30.58 3.63 12.91
C THR A 159 30.56 2.61 14.05
N GLY A 160 31.09 1.40 13.83
CA GLY A 160 31.00 0.30 14.81
C GLY A 160 31.63 0.60 16.17
N LYS A 161 32.67 1.45 16.24
CA LYS A 161 33.27 1.85 17.53
C LYS A 161 32.34 2.77 18.32
N GLU A 162 31.65 3.67 17.62
CA GLU A 162 30.69 4.61 18.18
C GLU A 162 29.44 3.87 18.66
N LEU A 163 28.96 2.89 17.88
CA LEU A 163 27.88 1.98 18.32
C LEU A 163 28.27 1.24 19.61
N ALA A 164 29.44 0.60 19.66
CA ALA A 164 29.87 -0.15 20.84
C ALA A 164 29.92 0.73 22.10
N LYS A 165 30.38 1.98 21.98
CA LYS A 165 30.38 2.96 23.09
C LYS A 165 28.96 3.30 23.54
N ARG A 166 28.04 3.58 22.61
CA ARG A 166 26.63 3.88 22.92
C ARG A 166 25.95 2.71 23.64
N LEU A 167 26.15 1.48 23.15
CA LEU A 167 25.59 0.27 23.77
C LEU A 167 26.16 0.03 25.17
N GLN A 168 27.47 0.21 25.35
CA GLN A 168 28.10 0.08 26.67
C GLN A 168 27.56 1.12 27.66
N ALA A 169 27.38 2.38 27.23
CA ALA A 169 26.81 3.43 28.07
C ALA A 169 25.40 3.06 28.53
N ARG A 170 24.55 2.57 27.63
CA ARG A 170 23.18 2.12 27.92
C ARG A 170 23.14 1.01 28.99
N TYR A 171 24.02 0.02 28.90
CA TYR A 171 24.08 -1.09 29.88
C TYR A 171 24.53 -0.65 31.28
N LEU A 172 25.33 0.43 31.38
CA LEU A 172 25.79 0.96 32.66
C LEU A 172 24.75 1.87 33.35
N GLU A 173 23.71 2.30 32.61
CA GLU A 173 22.63 3.15 33.11
C GLU A 173 21.41 2.36 33.62
N THR A 174 21.35 1.06 33.35
CA THR A 174 20.32 0.10 33.81
C THR A 174 20.76 -0.68 35.04
#